data_AF-A0A7J6U5C2-F1
#
_entry.id   AF-A0A7J6U5C2-F1
#
_cell.length_a   1.000
_cell.length_b   1.000
_cell.length_c   1.000
_cell.angle_alpha   90.00
_cell.angle_beta   90.00
_cell.angle_gamma   90.00
#
_symmetry.space_group_name_H-M   'P 1'
#
loop_
_entity.id
_entity.type
_entity.pdbx_description
1 polymer ?
#
loop_
_entity_poly.entity_id
_entity_poly.type
_entity_poly.pdbx_seq_one_letter_code
_entity_poly.pdbx_strand_id
1 'polypeptide(L)'
;QIASTLIAIAVHKGLAAYALGASFMEAKVSKWRMLIFSVIFAFMTPAGIAIGWGLESAESDTEVLSGVCSALAAGTFLYVGALEFVPMSFKPGSSYIIWKFIAVLVGYGAMSALAIWT
;
A
#
# COMPACT_ATOMS: atom_id res chain seq x y z
N GLN A 1 8.75 -19.14 4.37
CA GLN A 1 8.49 -17.83 5.01
C GLN A 1 9.05 -16.69 4.17
N ILE A 2 10.36 -16.60 3.90
CA ILE A 2 10.91 -15.51 3.05
C ILE A 2 10.24 -15.41 1.67
N ALA A 3 10.08 -16.55 0.97
CA ALA A 3 9.45 -16.56 -0.35
C ALA A 3 7.99 -16.09 -0.32
N SER A 4 7.21 -16.47 0.70
CA SER A 4 5.81 -16.05 0.81
C SER A 4 5.70 -14.56 1.15
N THR A 5 6.56 -14.03 2.02
CA THR A 5 6.64 -12.58 2.32
C THR A 5 7.00 -11.75 1.08
N LEU A 6 7.96 -12.22 0.26
CA LEU A 6 8.31 -11.56 -1.00
C LEU A 6 7.14 -11.54 -1.99
N ILE A 7 6.38 -12.63 -2.08
CA ILE A 7 5.18 -12.71 -2.91
C ILE A 7 4.12 -11.70 -2.43
N ALA A 8 3.85 -11.63 -1.13
CA ALA A 8 2.90 -10.64 -0.61
C ALA A 8 3.35 -9.20 -0.87
N ILE A 9 4.62 -8.89 -0.66
CA ILE A 9 5.18 -7.55 -0.96
C ILE A 9 5.04 -7.26 -2.46
N ALA A 10 5.34 -8.21 -3.33
CA ALA A 10 5.24 -8.03 -4.78
C ALA A 10 3.79 -7.75 -5.23
N VAL A 11 2.82 -8.52 -4.71
CA VAL A 11 1.40 -8.33 -5.03
C VAL A 11 0.89 -6.99 -4.50
N HIS A 12 1.16 -6.68 -3.23
CA HIS A 12 0.75 -5.42 -2.61
C HIS A 12 1.35 -4.21 -3.32
N LYS A 13 2.68 -4.21 -3.49
CA LYS A 13 3.40 -3.08 -4.08
C LYS A 13 3.10 -2.93 -5.56
N GLY A 14 2.87 -4.04 -6.27
CA GLY A 14 2.42 -4.03 -7.67
C GLY A 14 1.05 -3.38 -7.82
N LEU A 15 0.07 -3.75 -6.98
CA LEU A 15 -1.26 -3.16 -6.99
C LEU A 15 -1.25 -1.69 -6.56
N ALA A 16 -0.45 -1.33 -5.56
CA ALA A 16 -0.26 0.07 -5.15
C ALA A 16 0.41 0.90 -6.26
N ALA A 17 1.43 0.37 -6.95
CA ALA A 17 2.06 1.04 -8.10
C ALA A 17 1.08 1.26 -9.26
N TYR A 18 0.23 0.27 -9.54
CA TYR A 18 -0.82 0.39 -10.54
C TYR A 18 -1.81 1.51 -10.19
N ALA A 19 -2.30 1.54 -8.94
CA ALA A 19 -3.20 2.58 -8.47
C ALA A 19 -2.57 3.98 -8.56
N LEU A 20 -1.31 4.12 -8.11
CA LEU A 20 -0.55 5.36 -8.21
C LEU A 20 -0.37 5.82 -9.67
N GLY A 21 -0.03 4.89 -10.57
CA GLY A 21 0.10 5.15 -12.00
C GLY A 21 -1.21 5.61 -12.64
N ALA A 22 -2.32 4.95 -12.32
CA ALA A 22 -3.65 5.36 -12.77
C ALA A 22 -4.01 6.77 -12.30
N SER A 23 -3.74 7.10 -11.03
CA SER A 23 -3.95 8.44 -10.48
C SER A 23 -3.08 9.50 -11.19
N PHE A 24 -1.82 9.19 -11.52
CA PHE A 24 -0.97 10.11 -12.28
C PHE A 24 -1.49 10.37 -13.70
N MET A 25 -2.05 9.34 -14.36
CA MET A 25 -2.67 9.50 -15.67
C MET A 25 -3.92 10.38 -15.59
N GLU A 26 -4.78 10.16 -14.57
CA GLU A 26 -5.97 10.99 -14.35
C GLU A 26 -5.60 12.45 -14.05
N ALA A 27 -4.57 12.66 -13.23
CA ALA A 27 -4.04 13.98 -12.89
C ALA A 27 -3.18 14.62 -13.99
N LYS A 28 -3.01 13.96 -15.15
CA LYS A 28 -2.21 14.43 -16.31
C LYS A 28 -0.78 14.86 -15.93
N VAL A 29 -0.16 14.11 -15.02
CA VAL A 29 1.21 14.39 -14.57
C VAL A 29 2.20 14.14 -15.71
N SER A 30 3.24 14.97 -15.83
CA SER A 30 4.27 14.80 -16.85
C SER A 30 5.02 13.46 -16.68
N LYS A 31 5.41 12.84 -17.79
CA LYS A 31 6.11 11.53 -17.80
C LYS A 31 7.38 11.54 -16.94
N TRP A 32 8.11 12.65 -16.96
CA TRP A 32 9.31 12.84 -16.12
C TRP A 32 8.99 12.81 -14.63
N ARG A 33 7.95 13.52 -14.21
CA ARG A 33 7.54 13.56 -12.80
C ARG A 33 6.95 12.23 -12.33
N MET A 34 6.23 11.54 -13.22
CA MET A 34 5.75 10.17 -13.00
C MET A 34 6.91 9.20 -12.74
N LEU A 35 7.98 9.27 -13.54
CA LEU A 35 9.18 8.45 -13.36
C LEU A 35 9.85 8.73 -12.00
N ILE A 36 10.06 10.00 -11.66
CA ILE A 36 10.69 10.40 -10.38
C ILE A 36 9.90 9.84 -9.19
N PHE A 37 8.58 10.05 -9.16
CA PHE A 37 7.75 9.53 -8.07
C PHE A 37 7.70 8.01 -8.03
N SER A 38 7.72 7.34 -9.18
CA SER A 38 7.77 5.87 -9.23
C SER A 38 9.08 5.32 -8.67
N VAL A 39 10.20 5.99 -8.93
CA VAL A 39 11.51 5.65 -8.36
C VAL A 39 11.50 5.86 -6.84
N ILE A 40 11.00 7.00 -6.36
CA ILE A 40 10.86 7.27 -4.92
C ILE A 40 10.00 6.18 -4.27
N PHE A 41 8.84 5.87 -4.83
CA PHE A 41 7.95 4.81 -4.36
C PHE A 41 8.65 3.44 -4.30
N ALA A 42 9.48 3.12 -5.29
CA ALA A 42 10.25 1.88 -5.29
C ALA A 42 11.27 1.84 -4.14
N PHE A 43 11.97 2.95 -3.87
CA PHE A 43 12.98 3.04 -2.81
C PHE A 43 12.41 3.09 -1.38
N MET A 44 11.14 3.46 -1.19
CA MET A 44 10.52 3.51 0.14
C MET A 44 10.53 2.15 0.86
N THR A 45 10.32 1.03 0.15
CA THR A 45 10.35 -0.31 0.78
C THR A 45 11.74 -0.73 1.27
N PRO A 46 12.82 -0.71 0.45
CA PRO A 46 14.15 -1.03 0.97
C PRO A 46 14.61 -0.04 2.04
N ALA A 47 14.25 1.24 1.94
CA ALA A 47 14.50 2.20 3.01
C ALA A 47 13.79 1.82 4.32
N GLY A 48 12.50 1.45 4.26
CA GLY A 48 11.75 0.99 5.42
C GLY A 48 12.32 -0.28 6.05
N ILE A 49 12.75 -1.25 5.24
CA ILE A 49 13.43 -2.47 5.71
C ILE A 49 14.75 -2.11 6.42
N ALA A 50 15.56 -1.22 5.84
CA ALA A 50 16.82 -0.80 6.43
C ALA A 50 16.64 -0.06 7.77
N ILE A 51 15.64 0.83 7.84
CA ILE A 51 15.30 1.54 9.08
C ILE A 51 14.83 0.56 10.15
N GLY A 52 13.92 -0.36 9.80
CA GLY A 52 13.41 -1.38 10.72
C GLY A 52 14.53 -2.28 11.27
N TRP A 53 15.44 -2.71 10.40
CA TRP A 53 16.58 -3.54 10.81
C TRP A 53 17.57 -2.77 11.71
N GLY A 54 17.81 -1.49 11.43
CA GLY A 54 18.63 -0.63 12.29
C GLY A 54 18.02 -0.45 13.69
N LEU A 55 16.70 -0.26 13.77
CA LEU A 55 15.96 -0.14 15.04
C LEU A 55 16.02 -1.42 15.86
N GLU A 56 15.89 -2.58 15.22
CA GLU A 56 15.99 -3.88 15.88
C GLU A 56 17.36 -4.09 16.55
N SER A 57 18.42 -3.57 15.93
CA SER A 57 19.79 -3.73 16.42
C SER A 57 20.17 -2.80 17.60
N ALA A 58 19.37 -1.77 17.88
CA ALA A 58 19.76 -0.67 18.77
C ALA A 58 19.06 -0.65 20.14
N GLU A 59 17.89 -1.29 20.28
CA GLU A 59 16.98 -1.10 21.43
C GLU A 59 16.58 -2.43 22.08
N SER A 60 16.55 -2.47 23.42
CA SER A 60 16.08 -3.62 24.21
C SER A 60 14.54 -3.75 24.26
N ASP A 61 13.80 -2.66 24.03
CA ASP A 61 12.32 -2.62 24.03
C ASP A 61 11.74 -2.62 22.60
N THR A 62 12.25 -3.53 21.78
CA THR A 62 11.97 -3.63 20.34
C THR A 62 10.48 -3.85 20.02
N GLU A 63 9.72 -4.47 20.94
CA GLU A 63 8.30 -4.76 20.78
C GLU A 63 7.41 -3.51 20.78
N VAL A 64 7.69 -2.54 21.66
CA VAL A 64 6.89 -1.30 21.75
C VAL A 64 7.09 -0.46 20.50
N LEU A 65 8.34 -0.32 20.06
CA LEU A 65 8.69 0.39 18.82
C LEU A 65 8.07 -0.27 17.60
N SER A 66 8.16 -1.60 17.48
CA SER A 66 7.51 -2.35 16.40
C SER A 66 5.99 -2.17 16.40
N GLY A 67 5.37 -2.17 17.59
CA GLY A 67 3.94 -1.90 17.77
C GLY A 67 3.53 -0.51 17.30
N VAL A 68 4.28 0.54 17.67
CA VAL A 68 4.03 1.92 17.24
C VAL A 68 4.20 2.06 15.72
N CYS A 69 5.30 1.53 15.15
CA CYS A 69 5.53 1.53 13.71
C CYS A 69 4.40 0.82 12.95
N SER A 70 3.94 -0.33 13.47
CA SER A 70 2.84 -1.09 12.88
C SER A 70 1.52 -0.33 12.96
N ALA A 71 1.22 0.30 14.10
CA ALA A 71 0.02 1.12 14.27
C ALA A 71 0.01 2.34 13.33
N LEU A 72 1.15 3.02 13.18
CA LEU A 72 1.30 4.12 12.23
C LEU A 72 1.11 3.66 10.78
N ALA A 73 1.77 2.56 10.39
CA ALA A 73 1.64 2.00 9.05
C ALA A 73 0.18 1.61 8.73
N ALA A 74 -0.48 0.90 9.65
CA ALA A 74 -1.87 0.50 9.51
C ALA A 74 -2.82 1.72 9.45
N GLY A 75 -2.59 2.72 10.31
CA GLY A 75 -3.38 3.95 10.35
C GLY A 75 -3.28 4.75 9.05
N THR A 76 -2.07 4.96 8.53
CA THR A 76 -1.87 5.64 7.25
C THR A 76 -2.49 4.86 6.09
N PHE A 77 -2.35 3.53 6.09
CA PHE A 77 -2.97 2.68 5.06
C PHE A 77 -4.50 2.82 5.06
N LEU A 78 -5.14 2.78 6.23
CA LEU A 78 -6.58 2.97 6.36
C LEU A 78 -7.02 4.38 5.96
N TYR A 79 -6.28 5.42 6.36
CA TYR A 79 -6.57 6.80 6.01
C TYR A 79 -6.57 7.01 4.48
N VAL A 80 -5.48 6.63 3.82
CA VAL A 80 -5.33 6.78 2.36
C VAL A 80 -6.33 5.89 1.62
N GLY A 81 -6.50 4.64 2.06
CA GLY A 81 -7.47 3.70 1.50
C GLY A 81 -8.91 4.24 1.56
N ALA A 82 -9.36 4.64 2.74
CA ALA A 82 -10.74 5.02 2.97
C ALA A 82 -11.09 6.43 2.51
N LEU A 83 -10.17 7.41 2.63
CA LEU A 83 -10.47 8.81 2.37
C LEU A 83 -9.93 9.33 1.04
N GLU A 84 -8.92 8.68 0.45
CA GLU A 84 -8.38 9.10 -0.85
C GLU A 84 -8.86 8.17 -1.97
N PHE A 85 -8.66 6.86 -1.83
CA PHE A 85 -8.96 5.91 -2.92
C PHE A 85 -10.45 5.60 -3.07
N VAL A 86 -11.18 5.37 -1.97
CA VAL A 86 -12.62 5.06 -2.05
C VAL A 86 -13.40 6.25 -2.64
N PRO A 87 -13.26 7.50 -2.19
CA PRO A 87 -14.04 8.61 -2.75
C PRO A 87 -13.70 8.90 -4.22
N MET A 88 -12.43 8.74 -4.61
CA MET A 88 -12.00 8.87 -6.01
C MET A 88 -12.70 7.85 -6.92
N SER A 89 -12.92 6.63 -6.42
CA SER A 89 -13.58 5.54 -7.14
C SER A 89 -15.11 5.67 -7.17
N PHE A 90 -15.72 6.24 -6.12
CA PHE A 90 -17.17 6.33 -5.90
C PHE A 90 -17.75 7.71 -6.28
N LYS A 91 -17.41 8.22 -7.47
CA LYS A 91 -17.95 9.50 -7.97
C LYS A 91 -19.49 9.47 -8.10
N PRO A 92 -20.21 10.54 -7.68
CA PRO A 92 -21.67 10.64 -7.81
C PRO A 92 -22.09 10.53 -9.29
N GLY A 93 -23.12 9.72 -9.59
CA GLY A 93 -23.65 9.53 -10.95
C GLY A 93 -23.22 8.24 -11.66
N SER A 94 -22.44 7.37 -11.00
CA SER A 94 -22.06 6.06 -11.56
C SER A 94 -23.12 4.99 -11.29
N SER A 95 -23.73 4.44 -12.34
CA SER A 95 -24.73 3.36 -12.26
C SER A 95 -24.16 2.03 -11.67
N TYR A 96 -22.83 1.92 -11.53
CA TYR A 96 -22.12 0.68 -11.16
C TYR A 96 -21.56 0.69 -9.72
N ILE A 97 -22.15 1.47 -8.80
CA ILE A 97 -21.64 1.63 -7.43
C ILE A 97 -21.52 0.31 -6.66
N ILE A 98 -22.48 -0.61 -6.83
CA ILE A 98 -22.50 -1.94 -6.21
C ILE A 98 -21.34 -2.80 -6.73
N TRP A 99 -21.07 -2.77 -8.04
CA TRP A 99 -19.95 -3.52 -8.63
C TRP A 99 -18.59 -3.01 -8.14
N LYS A 100 -18.45 -1.68 -7.96
CA LYS A 100 -17.24 -1.09 -7.35
C LYS A 100 -17.07 -1.54 -5.90
N PHE A 101 -18.16 -1.62 -5.14
CA PHE A 101 -18.11 -2.11 -3.77
C PHE A 101 -17.71 -3.58 -3.69
N ILE A 102 -18.28 -4.44 -4.55
CA ILE A 102 -17.87 -5.84 -4.68
C ILE A 102 -16.39 -5.92 -5.05
N ALA A 103 -15.90 -5.10 -5.99
CA ALA A 103 -14.49 -5.09 -6.37
C ALA A 103 -13.56 -4.72 -5.19
N VAL A 104 -13.95 -3.77 -4.34
CA VAL A 104 -13.21 -3.45 -3.10
C VAL A 104 -13.18 -4.63 -2.15
N LEU A 105 -14.32 -5.29 -1.92
CA LEU A 105 -14.40 -6.46 -1.04
C LEU A 105 -13.58 -7.64 -1.57
N VAL A 106 -13.60 -7.88 -2.88
CA VAL A 106 -12.77 -8.90 -3.53
C VAL A 106 -11.29 -8.57 -3.38
N GLY A 107 -10.90 -7.31 -3.59
CA GLY A 107 -9.52 -6.87 -3.37
C GLY A 107 -9.05 -7.05 -1.93
N TYR A 108 -9.89 -6.68 -0.96
CA TYR A 108 -9.64 -6.92 0.46
C TYR A 108 -9.49 -8.42 0.75
N GLY A 109 -10.44 -9.25 0.30
CA GLY A 109 -10.40 -10.69 0.50
C GLY A 109 -9.17 -11.36 -0.11
N ALA A 110 -8.76 -10.93 -1.30
CA ALA A 110 -7.54 -11.42 -1.96
C ALA A 110 -6.27 -11.08 -1.14
N MET A 111 -6.18 -9.85 -0.61
CA MET A 111 -5.06 -9.45 0.25
C MET A 111 -5.08 -10.18 1.60
N SER A 112 -6.26 -10.36 2.20
CA SER A 112 -6.41 -11.12 3.44
C SER A 112 -6.03 -12.60 3.25
N ALA A 113 -6.33 -13.19 2.10
CA ALA A 113 -5.93 -14.57 1.80
C ALA A 113 -4.42 -14.72 1.70
N LEU A 114 -3.72 -13.74 1.10
CA LEU A 114 -2.26 -13.71 1.08
C LEU A 114 -1.69 -13.61 2.51
N ALA A 115 -2.32 -12.84 3.38
CA ALA A 115 -1.89 -12.66 4.77
C ALA A 115 -1.94 -13.96 5.61
N ILE A 116 -2.78 -14.94 5.26
CA ILE A 116 -2.87 -16.22 5.97
C ILE A 116 -1.57 -17.05 5.82
N TRP A 117 -0.87 -16.87 4.69
CA TRP A 117 0.27 -17.70 4.29
C TRP A 117 1.62 -16.97 4.34
N THR A 118 1.62 -15.71 4.81
CA THR A 118 2.81 -14.89 5.02
C THR A 118 3.04 -14.61 6.49
#